data_AF-Q4JSV2-F1
#
_entry.id   AF-Q4JSV2-F1
#
_cell.length_a   1.000
_cell.length_b   1.000
_cell.length_c   1.000
_cell.angle_alpha   90.00
_cell.angle_beta   90.00
_cell.angle_gamma   90.00
#
_symmetry.space_group_name_H-M   'P 1'
#
loop_
_entity.id
_entity.type
_entity.pdbx_description
1 polymer ?
#
loop_
_entity_poly.entity_id
_entity_poly.type
_entity_poly.pdbx_seq_one_letter_code
_entity_poly.pdbx_strand_id
1 'polypeptide(L)'
;MYMVFTTLANVYMGINLALAVAIFVLAAVGLAQLASTRDDAFMVIDREKQNWLMLMGGAVALSILSFFIAIELLWIIAAVIVGIYWQDVRPAIRDVLDNAGGSW
;
A
#
# COMPACT_ATOMS: atom_id res chain seq x y z
N MET A 1 -16.78 28.65 -21.87
CA MET A 1 -16.92 28.48 -20.41
C MET A 1 -17.19 27.02 -20.02
N TYR A 2 -18.27 26.38 -20.51
CA TYR A 2 -18.62 24.97 -20.18
C TYR A 2 -17.55 23.93 -20.58
N MET A 3 -16.90 24.09 -21.74
CA MET A 3 -15.83 23.19 -22.17
C MET A 3 -14.61 23.20 -21.23
N VAL A 4 -14.25 24.36 -20.67
CA VAL A 4 -13.08 24.46 -19.76
C VAL A 4 -13.37 23.72 -18.45
N PHE A 5 -14.54 23.92 -17.85
CA PHE A 5 -14.90 23.24 -16.60
C PHE A 5 -15.01 21.73 -16.75
N THR A 6 -15.54 21.24 -17.88
CA THR A 6 -15.64 19.81 -18.16
C THR A 6 -14.28 19.18 -18.42
N THR A 7 -13.37 19.85 -19.13
CA THR A 7 -12.00 19.36 -19.29
C THR A 7 -11.27 19.27 -17.95
N LEU A 8 -11.39 20.28 -17.09
CA LEU A 8 -10.78 20.26 -15.75
C LEU A 8 -11.32 19.12 -14.88
N ALA A 9 -12.62 18.88 -14.90
CA ALA A 9 -13.24 17.77 -14.17
C ALA A 9 -12.74 16.40 -14.66
N ASN A 10 -12.61 16.21 -15.98
CA ASN A 10 -12.09 14.97 -16.55
C ASN A 10 -10.61 14.74 -16.17
N VAL A 11 -9.78 15.78 -16.15
CA VAL A 11 -8.38 15.69 -15.70
C VAL A 11 -8.31 15.31 -14.22
N TYR A 12 -9.12 15.97 -13.37
CA TYR A 12 -9.19 15.65 -11.94
C TYR A 12 -9.58 14.19 -11.71
N MET A 13 -10.62 13.70 -12.41
CA MET A 13 -11.05 12.31 -12.30
C MET A 13 -9.99 11.34 -12.82
N GLY A 14 -9.31 11.67 -13.93
CA GLY A 14 -8.25 10.85 -14.48
C GLY A 14 -7.04 10.70 -13.55
N ILE A 15 -6.63 11.80 -12.90
CA ILE A 15 -5.54 11.77 -11.90
C ILE A 15 -5.93 10.93 -10.69
N ASN A 16 -7.13 11.14 -10.14
CA ASN A 16 -7.60 10.35 -9.00
C ASN A 16 -7.66 8.86 -9.32
N LEU A 17 -8.17 8.50 -10.51
CA LEU A 17 -8.23 7.12 -10.96
C LEU A 17 -6.82 6.51 -11.08
N ALA A 18 -5.89 7.23 -11.70
CA ALA A 18 -4.51 6.76 -11.86
C ALA A 18 -3.82 6.52 -10.50
N LEU A 19 -4.00 7.44 -9.54
CA LEU A 19 -3.46 7.31 -8.19
C LEU A 19 -4.09 6.12 -7.45
N ALA A 20 -5.42 6.00 -7.49
CA ALA A 20 -6.13 4.90 -6.83
C ALA A 20 -5.69 3.53 -7.37
N VAL A 21 -5.52 3.40 -8.69
CA VAL A 21 -5.02 2.18 -9.33
C VAL A 21 -3.57 1.89 -8.92
N ALA A 22 -2.69 2.91 -8.92
CA ALA A 22 -1.31 2.72 -8.50
C ALA A 22 -1.20 2.24 -7.05
N ILE A 23 -1.97 2.83 -6.13
CA ILE A 23 -2.02 2.43 -4.72
C ILE A 23 -2.55 1.00 -4.60
N PHE A 24 -3.61 0.65 -5.32
CA PHE A 24 -4.17 -0.70 -5.31
C PHE A 24 -3.13 -1.75 -5.74
N VAL A 25 -2.39 -1.49 -6.82
CA VAL A 25 -1.34 -2.41 -7.30
C VAL A 25 -0.23 -2.55 -6.26
N LEU A 26 0.26 -1.45 -5.69
CA LEU A 26 1.30 -1.47 -4.65
C LEU A 26 0.83 -2.17 -3.37
N ALA A 27 -0.44 -2.02 -2.99
CA ALA A 27 -1.06 -2.69 -1.86
C ALA A 27 -1.13 -4.20 -2.10
N ALA A 28 -1.61 -4.63 -3.27
CA ALA A 28 -1.75 -6.04 -3.61
C ALA A 28 -0.38 -6.74 -3.69
N VAL A 29 0.59 -6.12 -4.34
CA VAL A 29 1.96 -6.64 -4.44
C VAL A 29 2.63 -6.66 -3.06
N GLY A 30 2.46 -5.62 -2.26
CA GLY A 30 3.00 -5.57 -0.90
C GLY A 30 2.37 -6.63 0.01
N LEU A 31 1.06 -6.86 -0.09
CA LEU A 31 0.36 -7.90 0.66
C LEU A 31 0.86 -9.30 0.28
N ALA A 32 1.07 -9.56 -1.02
CA ALA A 32 1.62 -10.83 -1.49
C ALA A 32 3.03 -11.07 -0.96
N GLN A 33 3.90 -10.05 -1.00
CA GLN A 33 5.25 -10.12 -0.42
C GLN A 33 5.17 -10.39 1.10
N LEU A 34 4.38 -9.60 1.82
CA LEU A 34 4.19 -9.73 3.26
C LEU A 34 3.70 -11.13 3.67
N ALA A 35 2.73 -11.70 2.93
CA ALA A 35 2.20 -13.03 3.18
C ALA A 35 3.26 -14.12 2.96
N SER A 36 4.15 -13.94 1.98
CA SER A 36 5.24 -14.86 1.68
C SER A 36 6.45 -14.75 2.61
N THR A 37 6.61 -13.63 3.32
CA THR A 37 7.69 -13.44 4.29
C THR A 37 7.48 -14.32 5.52
N ARG A 38 8.57 -14.91 6.03
CA ARG A 38 8.55 -15.73 7.24
C ARG A 38 8.28 -14.89 8.51
N ASP A 39 7.62 -15.50 9.49
CA ASP A 39 7.16 -14.83 10.72
C ASP A 39 8.32 -14.45 11.66
N ASP A 40 9.42 -15.19 11.61
CA ASP A 40 10.64 -14.95 12.39
C ASP A 40 11.26 -13.58 12.12
N ALA A 41 11.27 -13.14 10.85
CA ALA A 41 11.81 -11.84 10.45
C ALA A 41 11.03 -10.66 11.10
N PHE A 42 9.73 -10.84 11.38
CA PHE A 42 8.92 -9.80 12.03
C PHE A 42 9.26 -9.63 13.50
N MET A 43 9.57 -10.73 14.20
CA MET A 43 9.97 -10.65 15.61
C MET A 43 11.27 -9.87 15.81
N VAL A 44 12.22 -9.96 14.86
CA VAL A 44 13.52 -9.27 14.97
C VAL A 44 13.38 -7.75 14.86
N ILE A 45 12.41 -7.27 14.07
CA ILE A 45 12.14 -5.83 13.90
C ILE A 45 11.14 -5.27 14.94
N ASP A 46 10.80 -6.05 15.97
CA ASP A 46 9.82 -5.69 17.00
C ASP A 46 8.45 -5.31 16.40
N ARG A 47 7.96 -6.15 15.47
CA ARG A 47 6.64 -6.00 14.83
C ARG A 47 5.92 -7.34 14.77
N GLU A 48 4.60 -7.29 14.68
CA GLU A 48 3.76 -8.48 14.51
C GLU A 48 3.31 -8.62 13.05
N LYS A 49 3.59 -9.77 12.43
CA LYS A 49 3.17 -10.05 11.05
C LYS A 49 1.66 -9.94 10.87
N GLN A 50 0.88 -10.43 11.83
CA GLN A 50 -0.58 -10.43 11.76
C GLN A 50 -1.15 -9.01 11.67
N ASN A 51 -0.60 -8.06 12.42
CA ASN A 51 -1.04 -6.67 12.38
C ASN A 51 -0.77 -6.05 11.00
N TRP A 52 0.42 -6.30 10.44
CA TRP A 52 0.75 -5.84 9.09
C TRP A 52 -0.09 -6.51 8.01
N LEU A 53 -0.44 -7.79 8.17
CA LEU A 53 -1.33 -8.51 7.25
C LEU A 53 -2.72 -7.90 7.24
N MET A 54 -3.25 -7.55 8.42
CA MET A 54 -4.54 -6.88 8.55
C MET A 54 -4.49 -5.46 7.95
N LEU A 55 -3.41 -4.70 8.20
CA LEU A 55 -3.24 -3.36 7.66
C LEU A 55 -3.13 -3.37 6.14
N MET A 56 -2.26 -4.22 5.57
CA MET A 56 -2.10 -4.31 4.11
C MET A 56 -3.33 -4.92 3.43
N GLY A 57 -3.98 -5.91 4.05
CA GLY A 57 -5.26 -6.45 3.58
C GLY A 57 -6.37 -5.40 3.61
N GLY A 58 -6.42 -4.60 4.68
CA GLY A 58 -7.30 -3.45 4.79
C GLY A 58 -7.01 -2.39 3.72
N ALA A 59 -5.74 -2.09 3.43
CA ALA A 59 -5.37 -1.15 2.38
C ALA A 59 -5.80 -1.62 0.98
N VAL A 60 -5.71 -2.93 0.68
CA VAL A 60 -6.26 -3.51 -0.55
C VAL A 60 -7.79 -3.36 -0.59
N ALA A 61 -8.48 -3.69 0.50
CA ALA A 61 -9.94 -3.55 0.57
C ALA A 61 -10.40 -2.09 0.43
N LEU A 62 -9.73 -1.16 1.11
CA LEU A 62 -10.04 0.28 1.08
C LEU A 62 -9.76 0.90 -0.29
N SER A 63 -8.67 0.49 -0.96
CA SER A 63 -8.38 0.96 -2.32
C SER A 63 -9.43 0.47 -3.31
N ILE A 64 -9.89 -0.79 -3.23
CA ILE A 64 -11.04 -1.28 -4.01
C ILE A 64 -12.30 -0.47 -3.70
N LEU A 65 -12.61 -0.28 -2.42
CA LEU A 65 -13.81 0.42 -1.96
C LEU A 65 -13.85 1.88 -2.47
N SER A 66 -12.69 2.53 -2.56
CA SER A 66 -12.58 3.91 -3.04
C SER A 66 -13.02 4.11 -4.49
N PHE A 67 -13.07 3.05 -5.31
CA PHE A 67 -13.63 3.13 -6.66
C PHE A 67 -15.16 3.15 -6.69
N PHE A 68 -15.81 2.61 -5.65
CA PHE A 68 -17.27 2.50 -5.56
C PHE A 68 -17.90 3.56 -4.66
N ILE A 69 -17.14 4.07 -3.70
CA ILE A 69 -17.61 5.02 -2.70
C ILE A 69 -16.81 6.31 -2.84
N ALA A 70 -17.51 7.43 -3.04
CA ALA A 70 -16.94 8.77 -3.16
C ALA A 70 -16.50 9.37 -1.81
N ILE A 71 -15.84 8.57 -0.96
CA ILE A 71 -15.17 9.04 0.25
C ILE A 71 -13.69 9.13 -0.06
N GLU A 72 -13.22 10.34 -0.35
CA GLU A 72 -11.83 10.61 -0.74
C GLU A 72 -10.81 10.16 0.33
N LEU A 73 -11.21 10.07 1.60
CA LEU A 73 -10.31 9.65 2.66
C LEU A 73 -9.88 8.18 2.56
N LEU A 74 -10.67 7.31 1.91
CA LEU A 74 -10.40 5.86 1.86
C LEU A 74 -9.11 5.54 1.13
N TRP A 75 -8.90 6.14 -0.05
CA TRP A 75 -7.68 5.93 -0.83
C TRP A 75 -6.46 6.55 -0.14
N ILE A 76 -6.65 7.67 0.59
CA ILE A 76 -5.59 8.33 1.37
C ILE A 76 -5.12 7.41 2.50
N ILE A 77 -6.05 6.81 3.26
CA ILE A 77 -5.70 5.84 4.32
C ILE A 77 -4.93 4.67 3.72
N ALA A 78 -5.40 4.11 2.60
CA ALA A 78 -4.70 3.04 1.90
C ALA A 78 -3.30 3.48 1.47
N ALA A 79 -3.15 4.68 0.91
CA ALA A 79 -1.87 5.23 0.47
C ALA A 79 -0.87 5.35 1.61
N VAL A 80 -1.30 5.81 2.80
CA VAL A 80 -0.43 5.94 3.98
C VAL A 80 0.04 4.57 4.46
N ILE A 81 -0.86 3.61 4.61
CA ILE A 81 -0.50 2.25 5.05
C ILE A 81 0.52 1.62 4.07
N VAL A 82 0.22 1.71 2.78
CA VAL A 82 1.11 1.20 1.71
C VAL A 82 2.45 1.92 1.73
N GLY A 83 2.45 3.25 1.88
CA GLY A 83 3.65 4.06 1.95
C GLY A 83 4.58 3.62 3.10
N ILE A 84 4.02 3.43 4.30
CA ILE A 84 4.79 2.95 5.46
C ILE A 84 5.33 1.54 5.21
N TYR A 85 4.53 0.64 4.65
CA TYR A 85 5.01 -0.71 4.36
C TYR A 85 6.21 -0.70 3.39
N TRP A 86 6.13 0.07 2.31
CA TRP A 86 7.18 0.11 1.28
C TRP A 86 8.46 0.82 1.73
N GLN A 87 8.34 1.86 2.56
CA GLN A 87 9.48 2.70 2.97
C GLN A 87 10.10 2.29 4.30
N ASP A 88 9.34 1.74 5.24
CA ASP A 88 9.82 1.42 6.60
C ASP A 88 9.90 -0.11 6.80
N VAL A 89 8.76 -0.81 6.69
CA VAL A 89 8.67 -2.23 7.06
C VAL A 89 9.45 -3.13 6.11
N ARG A 90 9.31 -2.92 4.80
CA ARG A 90 9.95 -3.77 3.78
C ARG A 90 11.48 -3.67 3.82
N PRO A 91 12.10 -2.47 3.87
CA PRO A 91 13.54 -2.36 4.07
C PRO A 91 14.01 -3.00 5.38
N ALA A 92 13.32 -2.77 6.50
CA ALA A 92 13.70 -3.35 7.79
C ALA A 92 13.69 -4.89 7.77
N ILE A 93 12.67 -5.51 7.19
CA ILE A 93 12.60 -6.98 7.01
C ILE A 93 13.75 -7.47 6.13
N ARG A 94 14.01 -6.76 5.02
CA ARG A 94 15.07 -7.13 4.09
C ARG A 94 16.44 -7.08 4.75
N ASP A 95 16.73 -6.04 5.52
CA ASP A 95 18.00 -5.90 6.23
C ASP A 95 18.22 -7.07 7.20
N VAL A 96 17.16 -7.54 7.89
CA VAL A 96 17.24 -8.72 8.77
C VAL A 96 17.50 -10.01 7.97
N LEU A 97 16.77 -10.21 6.87
CA LEU A 97 16.93 -11.41 6.04
C LEU A 97 18.31 -11.47 5.37
N ASP A 98 18.83 -10.33 4.91
CA ASP A 98 20.15 -10.23 4.28
C ASP A 98 21.26 -10.51 5.32
N ASN A 99 21.13 -10.03 6.56
CA ASN A 99 22.07 -10.33 7.65
C ASN A 99 21.99 -11.80 8.13
N ALA A 100 20.81 -12.41 8.13
CA ALA A 100 20.63 -13.81 8.51
C ALA A 100 21.16 -14.80 7.46
N GLY A 101 21.27 -14.37 6.19
CA GLY A 101 21.77 -15.18 5.07
C GLY A 101 23.29 -15.31 4.98
N GLY A 102 24.06 -14.56 5.78
CA GLY A 102 25.52 -14.67 5.84
C GLY A 102 26.23 -14.33 4.52
N SER A 103 26.18 -13.07 4.08
CA SER A 103 27.15 -12.58 3.10
C SER A 103 28.39 -12.09 3.84
N TRP A 104 29.48 -12.87 3.73
CA TRP A 104 30.84 -12.36 3.85
C TRP A 104 31.23 -11.61 2.58
#